data_AF-A0A4Q4PK48-F1
#
_entry.id   AF-A0A4Q4PK48-F1
#
_cell.length_a   1.000
_cell.length_b   1.000
_cell.length_c   1.000
_cell.angle_alpha   90.00
_cell.angle_beta   90.00
_cell.angle_gamma   90.00
#
_symmetry.space_group_name_H-M   'P 1'
#
loop_
_entity.id
_entity.type
_entity.pdbx_description
1 polymer ?
#
loop_
_entity_poly.entity_id
_entity_poly.type
_entity_poly.pdbx_seq_one_letter_code
_entity_poly.pdbx_strand_id
1 'polypeptide(L)'
;MAPKNLRNTYTPPSHPHLKPIIICGVVMALSAAPVPAMFRPDNFGSPLPENVATAGRWIQAGLFYFLFGAHAVETVMFMKRLKEHGVGFMSAAWWKWVGTCFVGGQFCFKHFDRVVGKQL
;
A
#
# COMPACT_ATOMS: atom_id res chain seq x y z
N MET A 1 25.01 -8.48 11.13
CA MET A 1 24.59 -7.68 12.32
C MET A 1 23.37 -8.35 12.92
N ALA A 2 23.24 -8.39 14.25
CA ALA A 2 22.03 -8.90 14.88
C ALA A 2 20.84 -7.96 14.57
N PRO A 3 19.63 -8.48 14.32
CA PRO A 3 18.48 -7.64 14.02
C PRO A 3 18.17 -6.70 15.18
N LYS A 4 18.03 -5.40 14.88
CA LYS A 4 17.81 -4.35 15.88
C LYS A 4 16.37 -4.42 16.39
N ASN A 5 16.19 -4.45 17.72
CA ASN A 5 14.89 -4.29 18.36
C ASN A 5 14.46 -2.81 18.31
N LEU A 6 13.22 -2.56 17.88
CA LEU A 6 12.65 -1.23 17.67
C LEU A 6 12.07 -0.60 18.93
N ARG A 7 11.81 -1.36 20.00
CA ARG A 7 11.26 -0.87 21.28
C ARG A 7 10.05 0.06 21.08
N ASN A 8 9.05 -0.37 20.31
CA ASN A 8 7.88 0.45 19.96
C ASN A 8 8.20 1.79 19.27
N THR A 9 9.31 1.88 18.53
CA THR A 9 9.65 3.07 17.75
C THR A 9 9.14 2.94 16.31
N TYR A 10 8.61 4.04 15.78
CA TYR A 10 8.30 4.18 14.37
C TYR A 10 9.29 5.14 13.72
N THR A 11 9.92 4.68 12.63
CA THR A 11 10.84 5.49 11.84
C THR A 11 10.18 5.72 10.48
N PRO A 12 9.79 6.97 10.14
CA PRO A 12 9.13 7.24 8.87
C PRO A 12 10.04 6.87 7.69
N PRO A 13 9.47 6.39 6.57
CA PRO A 13 10.25 6.12 5.37
C PRO A 13 10.91 7.40 4.85
N SER A 14 12.22 7.33 4.63
CA SER A 14 13.01 8.41 4.03
C SER A 14 13.39 8.06 2.58
N HIS A 15 14.02 9.00 1.87
CA HIS A 15 14.53 8.75 0.53
C HIS A 15 15.51 7.55 0.56
N PRO A 16 15.38 6.55 -0.34
CA PRO A 16 14.62 6.55 -1.60
C PRO A 16 13.21 5.91 -1.54
N HIS A 17 12.81 5.28 -0.42
CA HIS A 17 11.58 4.47 -0.36
C HIS A 17 10.30 5.30 -0.19
N LEU A 18 10.39 6.57 0.18
CA LEU A 18 9.23 7.45 0.36
C LEU A 18 8.45 7.70 -0.95
N LYS A 19 9.15 8.00 -2.05
CA LYS A 19 8.52 8.30 -3.35
C LYS A 19 7.62 7.16 -3.86
N PRO A 20 8.09 5.89 -3.93
CA PRO A 20 7.25 4.80 -4.41
C PRO A 20 6.07 4.50 -3.48
N ILE A 21 6.21 4.70 -2.16
CA ILE A 21 5.10 4.57 -1.20
C ILE A 21 4.00 5.59 -1.51
N ILE A 22 4.37 6.85 -1.76
CA ILE A 22 3.40 7.90 -2.13
C ILE A 22 2.72 7.56 -3.45
N ILE A 23 3.49 7.12 -4.46
CA ILE A 23 2.92 6.73 -5.76
C ILE A 23 1.92 5.58 -5.60
N CYS A 24 2.26 4.53 -4.85
CA CYS A 24 1.33 3.44 -4.56
C CYS A 24 0.08 3.94 -3.85
N GLY A 25 0.22 4.78 -2.82
CA GLY A 25 -0.93 5.37 -2.13
C GLY A 25 -1.84 6.18 -3.04
N VAL A 26 -1.27 6.97 -3.95
CA VAL A 26 -2.05 7.73 -4.95
C VAL A 26 -2.77 6.78 -5.90
N VAL A 27 -2.10 5.75 -6.43
CA VAL A 27 -2.74 4.78 -7.33
C VAL A 27 -3.87 4.02 -6.64
N MET A 28 -3.70 3.62 -5.37
CA MET A 28 -4.77 3.01 -4.57
C MET A 28 -5.93 3.96 -4.33
N ALA A 29 -5.67 5.23 -4.04
CA ALA A 29 -6.73 6.23 -3.87
C ALA A 29 -7.50 6.45 -5.17
N LEU A 30 -6.80 6.52 -6.31
CA LEU A 30 -7.42 6.66 -7.63
C LEU A 30 -8.21 5.42 -8.04
N SER A 31 -7.75 4.21 -7.71
CA SER A 31 -8.51 2.98 -8.02
C SER A 31 -9.76 2.84 -7.16
N ALA A 32 -9.73 3.35 -5.92
CA ALA A 32 -10.87 3.38 -5.00
C ALA A 32 -11.86 4.53 -5.27
N ALA A 33 -11.47 5.52 -6.09
CA ALA A 33 -12.32 6.65 -6.43
C ALA A 33 -13.55 6.19 -7.26
N PRO A 34 -14.66 6.93 -7.24
CA PRO A 34 -15.79 6.66 -8.11
C PRO A 34 -15.36 6.56 -9.57
N VAL A 35 -15.98 5.63 -10.32
CA VAL A 35 -15.69 5.46 -11.75
C VAL A 35 -15.81 6.81 -12.46
N PRO A 36 -14.74 7.28 -13.13
CA PRO A 36 -14.74 8.54 -13.86
C PRO A 36 -15.92 8.62 -14.83
N ALA A 37 -16.49 9.80 -15.03
CA ALA A 37 -17.62 10.00 -15.94
C ALA A 37 -17.33 9.47 -17.36
N MET A 38 -16.06 9.51 -17.77
CA MET A 38 -15.58 8.96 -19.04
C MET A 38 -15.80 7.44 -19.21
N PHE A 39 -15.83 6.67 -18.13
CA PHE A 39 -16.01 5.21 -18.16
C PHE A 39 -17.40 4.76 -17.67
N ARG A 40 -18.33 5.68 -17.46
CA ARG A 40 -19.70 5.37 -16.99
C ARG A 40 -20.56 4.82 -18.15
N PRO A 41 -21.61 4.01 -17.90
CA PRO A 41 -22.49 3.55 -18.97
C PRO A 41 -23.08 4.70 -19.80
N ASP A 42 -23.43 4.38 -21.04
CA ASP A 42 -24.11 5.20 -22.06
C ASP A 42 -25.28 6.05 -21.52
N ASN A 43 -26.07 5.50 -20.59
CA ASN A 43 -27.15 6.21 -19.89
C ASN A 43 -26.69 7.43 -19.05
N PHE A 44 -25.37 7.64 -18.91
CA PHE A 44 -24.78 8.75 -18.17
C PHE A 44 -23.77 9.59 -18.98
N GLY A 45 -23.74 9.45 -20.31
CA GLY A 45 -22.98 10.36 -21.18
C GLY A 45 -21.47 10.09 -21.27
N SER A 46 -21.04 8.83 -21.33
CA SER A 46 -19.64 8.54 -21.65
C SER A 46 -19.29 9.04 -23.06
N PRO A 47 -18.20 9.81 -23.24
CA PRO A 47 -17.71 10.23 -24.54
C PRO A 47 -16.91 9.13 -25.27
N LEU A 48 -16.74 7.95 -24.66
CA LEU A 48 -15.96 6.85 -25.21
C LEU A 48 -16.86 5.75 -25.80
N PRO A 49 -16.34 4.98 -26.78
CA PRO A 49 -16.99 3.75 -27.23
C PRO A 49 -17.28 2.79 -26.06
N GLU A 50 -18.43 2.12 -26.08
CA GLU A 50 -18.92 1.27 -24.97
C GLU A 50 -17.92 0.18 -24.56
N ASN A 51 -17.23 -0.41 -25.53
CA ASN A 51 -16.18 -1.40 -25.30
C ASN A 51 -14.99 -0.81 -24.50
N VAL A 52 -14.59 0.43 -24.78
CA VAL A 52 -13.51 1.12 -24.06
C VAL A 52 -13.98 1.53 -22.67
N ALA A 53 -15.21 2.04 -22.55
CA ALA A 53 -15.82 2.37 -21.25
C ALA A 53 -15.90 1.16 -20.33
N THR A 54 -16.31 0.01 -20.87
CA THR A 54 -16.42 -1.26 -20.14
C THR A 54 -15.05 -1.79 -19.74
N ALA A 55 -14.06 -1.78 -20.64
CA ALA A 55 -12.69 -2.18 -20.33
C ALA A 55 -12.08 -1.32 -19.21
N GLY A 56 -12.29 0.00 -19.26
CA GLY A 56 -11.81 0.92 -18.22
C GLY A 56 -12.37 0.60 -16.83
N ARG A 57 -13.67 0.25 -16.74
CA ARG A 57 -14.30 -0.19 -15.48
C ARG A 57 -13.69 -1.48 -14.94
N TRP A 58 -13.49 -2.47 -15.81
CA TRP A 58 -12.88 -3.74 -15.42
C TRP A 58 -11.43 -3.57 -14.95
N ILE A 59 -10.65 -2.72 -15.63
CA ILE A 59 -9.29 -2.40 -15.24
C ILE A 59 -9.27 -1.69 -13.89
N GLN A 60 -10.12 -0.67 -13.69
CA GLN A 60 -10.19 0.05 -12.42
C GLN A 60 -10.58 -0.86 -11.26
N ALA A 61 -11.64 -1.68 -11.44
CA ALA A 61 -12.06 -2.64 -10.42
C ALA A 61 -10.98 -3.70 -10.16
N GLY A 62 -10.35 -4.23 -11.22
CA GLY A 62 -9.25 -5.17 -11.12
C GLY A 62 -8.06 -4.59 -10.37
N LEU A 63 -7.64 -3.35 -10.68
CA LEU A 63 -6.59 -2.63 -9.95
C LEU A 63 -6.95 -2.41 -8.49
N PHE A 64 -8.21 -2.06 -8.19
CA PHE A 64 -8.68 -1.92 -6.81
C PHE A 64 -8.52 -3.23 -6.03
N TYR A 65 -9.13 -4.32 -6.51
CA TYR A 65 -9.06 -5.60 -5.81
C TYR A 65 -7.65 -6.17 -5.72
N PHE A 66 -6.86 -6.02 -6.80
CA PHE A 66 -5.47 -6.48 -6.81
C PHE A 66 -4.60 -5.69 -5.84
N LEU A 67 -4.62 -4.36 -5.89
CA LEU A 67 -3.78 -3.53 -5.02
C LEU A 67 -4.19 -3.66 -3.55
N PHE A 68 -5.47 -3.53 -3.24
CA PHE A 68 -5.94 -3.65 -1.86
C PHE A 68 -5.75 -5.07 -1.32
N GLY A 69 -5.99 -6.10 -2.15
CA GLY A 69 -5.78 -7.49 -1.78
C GLY A 69 -4.31 -7.81 -1.52
N ALA A 70 -3.42 -7.46 -2.46
CA ALA A 70 -1.99 -7.69 -2.32
C ALA A 70 -1.43 -6.95 -1.09
N HIS A 71 -1.76 -5.67 -0.92
CA HIS A 71 -1.29 -4.87 0.21
C HIS A 71 -1.86 -5.35 1.56
N ALA A 72 -3.09 -5.88 1.60
CA ALA A 72 -3.63 -6.52 2.80
C ALA A 72 -2.82 -7.77 3.18
N VAL A 73 -2.51 -8.64 2.21
CA VAL A 73 -1.68 -9.84 2.43
C VAL A 73 -0.28 -9.45 2.91
N GLU A 74 0.36 -8.49 2.23
CA GLU A 74 1.67 -7.96 2.64
C GLU A 74 1.63 -7.41 4.07
N THR A 75 0.57 -6.69 4.43
CA THR A 75 0.42 -6.13 5.77
C THR A 75 0.30 -7.22 6.82
N VAL A 76 -0.48 -8.28 6.58
CA VAL A 76 -0.59 -9.43 7.50
C VAL A 76 0.75 -10.13 7.67
N MET A 77 1.53 -10.29 6.60
CA MET A 77 2.90 -10.82 6.67
C MET A 77 3.81 -9.89 7.47
N PHE A 78 3.68 -8.58 7.31
CA PHE A 78 4.48 -7.57 7.99
C PHE A 78 4.20 -7.51 9.50
N MET A 79 2.96 -7.71 9.92
CA MET A 79 2.58 -7.75 11.34
C MET A 79 3.37 -8.81 12.12
N LYS A 80 3.68 -9.96 11.49
CA LYS A 80 4.52 -11.00 12.11
C LYS A 80 5.94 -10.48 12.36
N ARG A 81 6.52 -9.77 11.38
CA ARG A 81 7.86 -9.16 11.48
C ARG A 81 7.91 -8.07 12.55
N LEU A 82 6.86 -7.28 12.72
CA LEU A 82 6.79 -6.24 13.76
C LEU A 82 6.91 -6.83 15.17
N LYS A 83 6.19 -7.93 15.42
CA LYS A 83 6.25 -8.66 16.70
C LYS A 83 7.67 -9.15 17.00
N GLU A 84 8.36 -9.70 16.00
CA GLU A 84 9.74 -10.20 16.12
C GLU A 84 10.74 -9.10 16.49
N HIS A 85 10.52 -7.85 16.07
CA HIS A 85 11.45 -6.74 16.29
C HIS A 85 11.01 -5.82 17.44
N GLY A 86 10.17 -6.30 18.36
CA GLY A 86 9.82 -5.57 19.59
C GLY A 86 8.86 -4.40 19.38
N VAL A 87 8.02 -4.47 18.34
CA VAL A 87 6.85 -3.59 18.18
C VAL A 87 5.64 -4.32 18.74
N GLY A 88 5.17 -3.85 19.89
CA GLY A 88 3.98 -4.34 20.58
C GLY A 88 2.72 -4.14 19.76
N PHE A 89 1.91 -5.18 19.71
CA PHE A 89 0.63 -5.20 19.00
C PHE A 89 -0.27 -4.04 19.45
N MET A 90 -0.96 -3.40 18.49
CA MET A 90 -1.86 -2.25 18.73
C MET A 90 -1.22 -1.01 19.37
N SER A 91 0.11 -0.96 19.53
CA SER A 91 0.79 0.27 19.95
C SER A 91 0.67 1.37 18.88
N ALA A 92 0.89 2.64 19.26
CA ALA A 92 0.89 3.74 18.31
C ALA A 92 1.92 3.52 17.17
N ALA A 93 3.08 2.93 17.48
CA ALA A 93 4.08 2.56 16.48
C ALA A 93 3.62 1.41 15.58
N TRP A 94 2.92 0.42 16.14
CA TRP A 94 2.34 -0.67 15.37
C TRP A 94 1.37 -0.15 14.31
N TRP A 95 0.45 0.75 14.68
CA TRP A 95 -0.49 1.35 13.73
C TRP A 95 0.22 2.14 12.63
N LYS A 96 1.25 2.92 12.97
CA LYS A 96 2.04 3.67 11.98
C LYS A 96 2.77 2.73 11.01
N TRP A 97 3.36 1.66 11.52
CA TRP A 97 4.03 0.64 10.71
C TRP A 97 3.07 -0.13 9.81
N VAL A 98 1.92 -0.55 10.34
CA VAL A 98 0.86 -1.22 9.60
C VAL A 98 0.30 -0.33 8.50
N GLY A 99 -0.03 0.94 8.81
CA GLY A 99 -0.51 1.89 7.81
C GLY A 99 0.51 2.18 6.72
N THR A 100 1.79 2.35 7.08
CA THR A 100 2.87 2.53 6.11
C THR A 100 3.05 1.30 5.23
N CYS A 101 2.90 0.10 5.80
CA CYS A 101 2.96 -1.16 5.04
C CYS A 101 1.75 -1.33 4.14
N PHE A 102 0.55 -0.98 4.58
CA PHE A 102 -0.66 -1.09 3.78
C PHE A 102 -0.63 -0.15 2.57
N VAL A 103 -0.05 1.05 2.70
CA VAL A 103 0.09 1.99 1.58
C VAL A 103 1.31 1.67 0.72
N GLY A 104 2.42 1.28 1.36
CA GLY A 104 3.71 1.12 0.73
C GLY A 104 4.06 -0.28 0.24
N GLY A 105 3.34 -1.30 0.70
CA GLY A 105 3.60 -2.71 0.41
C GLY A 105 5.06 -3.11 0.64
N GLN A 106 5.62 -3.85 -0.31
CA GLN A 106 7.04 -4.21 -0.36
C GLN A 106 8.05 -3.06 -0.14
N PHE A 107 7.74 -1.80 -0.45
CA PHE A 107 8.66 -0.69 -0.20
C PHE A 107 8.81 -0.41 1.30
N CYS A 108 7.74 -0.65 2.08
CA CYS A 108 7.81 -0.61 3.53
C CYS A 108 8.67 -1.77 4.08
N PHE A 109 8.63 -2.95 3.45
CA PHE A 109 9.49 -4.07 3.85
C PHE A 109 10.98 -3.73 3.68
N LYS A 110 11.36 -3.15 2.54
CA LYS A 110 12.75 -2.72 2.26
C LYS A 110 13.21 -1.65 3.24
N HIS A 111 12.37 -0.65 3.50
CA HIS A 111 12.65 0.37 4.53
C HIS A 111 12.81 -0.24 5.91
N PHE A 112 11.89 -1.13 6.31
CA PHE A 112 11.96 -1.83 7.59
C PHE A 112 13.25 -2.65 7.71
N ASP A 113 13.62 -3.40 6.67
CA ASP A 113 14.84 -4.20 6.64
C ASP A 113 16.10 -3.36 6.79
N ARG A 114 16.12 -2.14 6.25
CA ARG A 114 17.18 -1.16 6.51
C ARG A 114 17.19 -0.68 7.97
N VAL A 115 16.02 -0.37 8.53
CA VAL A 115 15.90 0.12 9.92
C VAL A 115 16.32 -0.97 10.93
N VAL A 116 15.99 -2.23 10.69
CA VAL A 116 16.35 -3.35 11.57
C VAL A 116 17.76 -3.91 11.30
N GLY A 117 18.48 -3.36 10.32
CA GLY A 117 19.87 -3.72 10.03
C GLY A 117 20.04 -5.04 9.27
N LYS A 118 19.03 -5.45 8.48
CA LYS A 118 19.06 -6.66 7.64
C LYS A 118 19.66 -6.43 6.25
N GLN A 119 19.66 -5.20 5.74
CA GLN A 119 20.23 -4.84 4.43
C GLN A 119 21.12 -3.59 4.57
N LEU A 120 22.39 -3.71 4.13
CA LEU A 120 23.33 -2.60 3.90
C LEU A 120 23.01 -1.93 2.56
#